data_AF-A0A2D4GUT6-F1
#
_entry.id   AF-A0A2D4GUT6-F1
#
_cell.length_a   1.000
_cell.length_b   1.000
_cell.length_c   1.000
_cell.angle_alpha   90.00
_cell.angle_beta   90.00
_cell.angle_gamma   90.00
#
_symmetry.space_group_name_H-M   'P 1'
#
loop_
_entity.id
_entity.type
_entity.pdbx_description
1 polymer ?
#
loop_
_entity_poly.entity_id
_entity_poly.type
_entity_poly.pdbx_seq_one_letter_code
_entity_poly.pdbx_strand_id
1 'polypeptide(L)'
;MEDTLMTVKQYETARLEYDAYRTDLEELSLGPRDASTLCRLDAAQANFQAHRAKYEKLRADVAVKLKFLEENKVKVMHKQLLLFHNAVSAYFAGNQQQLEQTLKQFNIKLKSPGADKPSWLEEQ
;
A
#
# COMPACT_ATOMS: atom_id res chain seq x y z
N MET A 1 -4.89 -3.40 2.11
CA MET A 1 -4.50 -3.85 0.75
C MET A 1 -5.03 -5.26 0.47
N GLU A 2 -4.82 -6.22 1.38
CA GLU A 2 -5.29 -7.61 1.22
C GLU A 2 -6.81 -7.74 1.05
N ASP A 3 -7.61 -7.02 1.84
CA ASP A 3 -9.08 -7.00 1.69
C ASP A 3 -9.54 -6.53 0.30
N THR A 4 -8.94 -5.46 -0.24
CA THR A 4 -9.22 -4.98 -1.61
C THR A 4 -8.89 -6.06 -2.64
N LEU A 5 -7.74 -6.73 -2.50
CA LEU A 5 -7.31 -7.76 -3.43
C LEU A 5 -8.22 -8.99 -3.39
N MET A 6 -8.74 -9.36 -2.21
CA MET A 6 -9.71 -10.44 -2.09
C MET A 6 -11.01 -10.13 -2.84
N THR A 7 -11.52 -8.90 -2.75
CA THR A 7 -12.71 -8.50 -3.52
C THR A 7 -12.44 -8.45 -5.03
N VAL A 8 -11.25 -8.05 -5.45
CA VAL A 8 -10.84 -8.13 -6.87
C VAL A 8 -10.86 -9.58 -7.36
N LYS A 9 -10.32 -10.54 -6.59
CA LYS A 9 -10.36 -11.96 -6.96
C LYS A 9 -11.80 -12.47 -7.10
N GLN A 10 -12.68 -12.12 -6.17
CA GLN A 10 -14.10 -12.48 -6.23
C GLN A 10 -14.79 -11.88 -7.47
N TYR A 11 -14.50 -10.62 -7.77
CA TYR A 11 -15.00 -9.94 -8.98
C TYR A 11 -14.53 -10.65 -10.26
N GLU A 12 -13.25 -11.02 -10.36
CA GLU A 12 -12.71 -11.72 -11.54
C GLU A 12 -13.36 -13.09 -11.73
N THR A 13 -13.56 -13.86 -10.65
CA THR A 13 -14.32 -15.11 -10.70
C THR A 13 -15.76 -14.88 -11.18
N ALA A 14 -16.44 -13.87 -10.62
CA ALA A 14 -17.82 -13.55 -11.01
C ALA A 14 -17.92 -13.07 -12.47
N ARG A 15 -16.91 -12.37 -13.00
CA ARG A 15 -16.85 -11.98 -14.42
C ARG A 15 -16.76 -13.20 -15.32
N LEU A 16 -15.88 -14.14 -15.01
CA LEU A 16 -15.76 -15.39 -15.77
C LEU A 16 -17.06 -16.20 -15.77
N GLU A 17 -17.69 -16.35 -14.60
CA GLU A 17 -18.99 -17.03 -14.51
C GLU A 17 -20.06 -16.31 -15.34
N TYR A 18 -20.16 -14.97 -15.23
CA TYR A 18 -21.10 -14.18 -16.00
C TYR A 18 -20.92 -14.35 -17.52
N ASP A 19 -19.69 -14.31 -18.02
CA ASP A 19 -19.39 -14.49 -19.44
C ASP A 19 -19.72 -15.90 -19.93
N ALA A 20 -19.49 -16.93 -19.10
CA ALA A 20 -19.86 -18.31 -19.40
C ALA A 20 -21.38 -18.46 -19.54
N TYR A 21 -22.17 -18.01 -18.54
CA TYR A 21 -23.63 -18.11 -18.61
C TYR A 21 -24.26 -17.22 -19.68
N ARG A 22 -23.62 -16.09 -20.02
CA ARG A 22 -24.04 -15.27 -21.17
C ARG A 22 -23.89 -16.04 -22.47
N THR A 23 -22.74 -16.71 -22.66
CA THR A 23 -22.46 -17.52 -23.84
C THR A 23 -23.41 -18.71 -23.94
N ASP A 24 -23.64 -19.44 -22.84
CA ASP A 24 -24.59 -20.57 -22.80
C ASP A 24 -26.00 -20.16 -23.21
N LEU A 25 -26.47 -19.00 -22.75
CA LEU A 25 -27.78 -18.45 -23.11
C LEU A 25 -27.84 -18.05 -24.59
N GLU A 26 -26.80 -17.42 -25.12
CA GLU A 26 -26.68 -17.06 -26.54
C GLU A 26 -26.71 -18.31 -27.43
N GLU A 27 -25.97 -19.36 -27.07
CA GLU A 27 -25.94 -20.64 -27.79
C GLU A 27 -27.31 -21.35 -27.77
N LEU A 28 -27.96 -21.45 -26.60
CA LEU A 28 -29.30 -22.04 -26.47
C LEU A 28 -30.35 -21.28 -27.27
N SER A 29 -30.20 -19.96 -27.41
CA SER A 29 -31.14 -19.11 -28.15
C SER A 29 -31.10 -19.33 -29.67
N LEU A 30 -30.02 -19.91 -30.20
CA LEU A 30 -29.87 -20.28 -31.61
C LEU A 30 -30.49 -21.65 -31.93
N GLY A 31 -30.85 -22.44 -30.91
CA GLY A 31 -31.44 -23.76 -31.05
C GLY A 31 -32.93 -23.75 -31.47
N PRO A 32 -33.48 -24.91 -31.87
CA PRO A 32 -34.89 -25.06 -32.20
C PRO A 32 -35.80 -24.81 -30.98
N ARG A 33 -36.94 -24.15 -31.17
CA ARG A 33 -37.88 -23.79 -30.09
C ARG A 33 -38.91 -24.88 -29.78
N ASP A 34 -38.44 -26.09 -29.49
CA ASP A 34 -39.32 -27.15 -28.98
C ASP A 34 -39.56 -27.00 -27.46
N ALA A 35 -40.55 -27.73 -26.93
CA ALA A 35 -40.94 -27.59 -25.53
C ALA A 35 -39.81 -27.91 -24.53
N SER A 36 -38.90 -28.83 -24.89
CA SER A 36 -37.71 -29.15 -24.09
C SER A 36 -36.71 -27.99 -24.08
N THR A 37 -36.43 -27.38 -25.24
CA THR A 37 -35.50 -26.26 -25.35
C THR A 37 -36.04 -25.01 -24.66
N LEU A 38 -37.35 -24.75 -24.70
CA LEU A 38 -37.96 -23.62 -23.98
C LEU A 38 -37.73 -23.71 -22.47
N CYS A 39 -37.92 -24.88 -21.87
CA CYS A 39 -37.65 -25.10 -20.44
C CYS A 39 -36.18 -24.86 -20.08
N ARG A 40 -35.24 -25.32 -20.94
CA ARG A 40 -33.80 -25.07 -20.75
C ARG A 40 -33.44 -23.60 -20.90
N LEU A 41 -34.11 -22.89 -21.80
CA LEU A 41 -33.91 -21.46 -22.04
C LEU A 41 -34.36 -20.63 -20.84
N ASP A 42 -35.50 -20.96 -20.23
CA ASP A 42 -35.97 -20.30 -19.00
C ASP A 42 -34.97 -20.49 -17.84
N ALA A 43 -34.44 -21.72 -17.67
CA ALA A 43 -33.41 -21.99 -16.66
C ALA A 43 -32.10 -21.24 -16.94
N ALA A 44 -31.65 -21.22 -18.21
CA ALA A 44 -30.46 -20.47 -18.62
C ALA A 44 -30.62 -18.96 -18.40
N GLN A 45 -31.80 -18.42 -18.69
CA GLN A 45 -32.14 -17.02 -18.44
C GLN A 45 -32.07 -16.69 -16.95
N ALA A 46 -32.64 -17.53 -16.09
CA ALA A 46 -32.58 -17.33 -14.64
C ALA A 46 -31.13 -17.33 -14.12
N ASN A 47 -30.31 -18.28 -14.56
CA ASN A 47 -28.89 -18.37 -14.20
C ASN A 47 -28.11 -17.15 -14.68
N PHE A 48 -28.31 -16.73 -15.93
CA PHE A 48 -27.68 -15.53 -16.49
C PHE A 48 -27.99 -14.28 -15.64
N GLN A 49 -29.26 -14.07 -15.26
CA GLN A 49 -29.63 -12.91 -14.42
C GLN A 49 -28.99 -12.97 -13.03
N ALA A 50 -28.93 -14.15 -12.40
CA ALA A 50 -28.29 -14.32 -11.10
C ALA A 50 -26.79 -13.98 -11.14
N HIS A 51 -26.07 -14.51 -12.13
CA HIS A 51 -24.64 -14.24 -12.30
C HIS A 51 -24.36 -12.79 -12.73
N ARG A 52 -25.23 -12.20 -13.54
CA ARG A 52 -25.17 -10.77 -13.89
C ARG A 52 -25.28 -9.88 -12.66
N ALA A 53 -26.28 -10.12 -11.80
CA ALA A 53 -26.47 -9.34 -10.58
C ALA A 53 -25.26 -9.45 -9.63
N LYS A 54 -24.71 -10.66 -9.47
CA LYS A 54 -23.48 -10.90 -8.69
C LYS A 54 -22.28 -10.13 -9.25
N TYR A 55 -22.06 -10.21 -10.57
CA TYR A 55 -20.98 -9.50 -11.27
C TYR A 55 -21.11 -7.97 -11.12
N GLU A 56 -22.29 -7.41 -11.39
CA GLU A 56 -22.53 -5.96 -11.32
C GLU A 56 -22.32 -5.43 -9.88
N LYS A 57 -22.77 -6.16 -8.87
CA LYS A 57 -22.53 -5.83 -7.46
C LYS A 57 -21.03 -5.80 -7.15
N LEU A 58 -20.31 -6.87 -7.46
CA LEU A 58 -18.87 -6.97 -7.18
C LEU A 58 -18.06 -5.92 -7.95
N ARG A 59 -18.49 -5.55 -9.17
CA ARG A 59 -17.89 -4.46 -9.94
C ARG A 59 -17.99 -3.13 -9.19
N ALA A 60 -19.16 -2.83 -8.62
CA ALA A 60 -19.36 -1.62 -7.81
C ALA A 60 -18.52 -1.65 -6.53
N ASP A 61 -18.49 -2.79 -5.84
CA ASP A 61 -17.70 -2.98 -4.61
C ASP A 61 -16.19 -2.77 -4.86
N VAL A 62 -15.64 -3.33 -5.95
CA VAL A 62 -14.24 -3.12 -6.34
C VAL A 62 -13.95 -1.64 -6.60
N ALA A 63 -14.82 -0.94 -7.33
CA ALA A 63 -14.61 0.48 -7.63
C ALA A 63 -14.52 1.34 -6.37
N VAL A 64 -15.42 1.11 -5.40
CA VAL A 64 -15.40 1.80 -4.10
C VAL A 64 -14.16 1.44 -3.29
N LYS A 65 -13.82 0.15 -3.19
CA LYS A 65 -12.65 -0.30 -2.42
C LYS A 65 -11.33 0.22 -3.00
N LEU A 66 -11.20 0.31 -4.32
CA LEU A 66 -10.00 0.89 -4.96
C LEU A 66 -9.86 2.38 -4.65
N LYS A 67 -10.96 3.13 -4.66
CA LYS A 67 -10.93 4.55 -4.28
C LYS A 67 -10.46 4.74 -2.84
N PHE A 68 -11.01 3.97 -1.89
CA PHE A 68 -10.58 4.03 -0.50
C PHE A 68 -9.13 3.54 -0.30
N LEU A 69 -8.69 2.54 -1.06
CA LEU A 69 -7.31 2.07 -0.99
C LEU A 69 -6.34 3.17 -1.45
N GLU A 70 -6.66 3.92 -2.50
CA GLU A 70 -5.84 5.03 -2.99
C GLU A 70 -5.75 6.16 -1.95
N GLU A 71 -6.88 6.55 -1.36
CA GLU A 71 -6.91 7.54 -0.28
C GLU A 71 -6.08 7.09 0.94
N ASN A 72 -6.18 5.82 1.32
CA ASN A 72 -5.41 5.27 2.43
C ASN A 72 -3.91 5.21 2.10
N LYS A 73 -3.55 4.82 0.87
CA LYS A 73 -2.16 4.79 0.39
C LYS A 73 -1.51 6.16 0.56
N VAL A 74 -2.16 7.23 0.11
CA VAL A 74 -1.63 8.60 0.24
C VAL A 74 -1.43 8.98 1.70
N LYS A 75 -2.42 8.72 2.56
CA LYS A 75 -2.33 9.03 4.01
C LYS A 75 -1.21 8.27 4.70
N VAL A 76 -1.10 6.97 4.44
CA VAL A 76 -0.04 6.11 5.02
C VAL A 76 1.32 6.56 4.52
N MET A 77 1.49 6.72 3.21
CA MET A 77 2.78 7.12 2.64
C MET A 77 3.23 8.48 3.14
N HIS A 78 2.33 9.47 3.22
CA HIS A 78 2.66 10.78 3.77
C HIS A 78 3.19 10.68 5.21
N LYS A 79 2.48 9.95 6.08
CA LYS A 79 2.90 9.75 7.48
C LYS A 79 4.24 9.01 7.56
N GLN A 80 4.41 7.92 6.83
CA GLN A 80 5.61 7.09 6.92
C GLN A 80 6.84 7.80 6.35
N LEU A 81 6.70 8.52 5.24
CA LEU A 81 7.81 9.31 4.67
C LEU A 81 8.22 10.46 5.60
N LEU A 82 7.26 11.12 6.25
CA LEU A 82 7.56 12.17 7.23
C LEU A 82 8.31 11.59 8.44
N LEU A 83 7.84 10.48 9.00
CA LEU A 83 8.51 9.81 10.12
C LEU A 83 9.92 9.34 9.73
N PHE A 84 10.07 8.80 8.52
CA PHE A 84 11.36 8.39 8.00
C PHE A 84 12.32 9.59 7.87
N HIS A 85 11.87 10.68 7.25
CA HIS A 85 12.65 11.90 7.14
C HIS A 85 13.07 12.44 8.51
N ASN A 86 12.14 12.51 9.46
CA ASN A 86 12.42 13.00 10.81
C ASN A 86 13.43 12.11 11.54
N ALA A 87 13.33 10.79 11.42
CA ALA A 87 14.27 9.85 12.02
C ALA A 87 15.68 10.01 11.43
N VAL A 88 15.79 10.16 10.11
CA VAL A 88 17.07 10.38 9.42
C VAL A 88 17.69 11.71 9.84
N SER A 89 16.91 12.80 9.84
CA SER A 89 17.37 14.12 10.26
C SER A 89 17.82 14.13 11.74
N ALA A 90 17.07 13.48 12.63
CA ALA A 90 17.43 13.36 14.04
C ALA A 90 18.72 12.55 14.24
N TYR A 91 18.91 11.46 13.49
CA TYR A 91 20.13 10.65 13.53
C TYR A 91 21.37 11.49 13.17
N PHE A 92 21.33 12.22 12.06
CA PHE A 92 22.48 13.04 11.65
C PHE A 92 22.71 14.24 12.57
N ALA A 93 21.65 14.95 12.96
CA ALA A 93 21.77 16.10 13.86
C ALA A 93 22.33 15.69 15.24
N GLY A 94 21.85 14.57 15.80
CA GLY A 94 22.35 14.04 17.06
C GLY A 94 23.82 13.62 16.97
N ASN A 95 24.20 12.92 15.89
CA ASN A 95 25.60 12.50 15.67
C ASN A 95 26.53 13.70 15.49
N GLN A 96 26.12 14.73 14.75
CA GLN A 96 26.89 15.95 14.60
C GLN A 96 27.10 16.65 15.94
N GLN A 97 26.04 16.81 16.73
CA GLN A 97 26.12 17.43 18.06
C GLN A 97 27.06 16.65 19.00
N GLN A 98 26.97 15.31 19.00
CA GLN A 98 27.82 14.47 19.81
C GLN A 98 29.30 14.58 19.39
N LEU A 99 29.58 14.56 18.08
CA LEU A 99 30.94 14.72 17.56
C LEU A 99 31.54 16.08 17.94
N GLU A 100 30.78 17.18 17.77
CA GLU A 100 31.21 18.52 18.16
C GLU A 100 31.51 18.62 19.66
N GLN A 101 30.70 17.99 20.51
CA GLN A 101 30.94 17.94 21.96
C GLN A 101 32.22 17.17 22.29
N THR A 102 32.44 16.01 21.66
CA THR A 102 33.66 15.22 21.85
C THR A 102 34.91 16.01 21.44
N LEU A 103 34.88 16.69 20.28
CA LEU A 103 36.00 17.53 19.82
C LEU A 103 36.31 18.68 20.79
N LYS A 104 35.28 19.34 21.34
CA LYS A 104 35.47 20.38 22.37
C LYS A 104 36.16 19.83 23.61
N GLN A 105 35.77 18.65 24.08
CA GLN A 105 36.41 18.01 25.25
C GLN A 105 37.90 17.70 25.00
N PHE A 106 38.26 17.22 23.81
CA PHE A 106 39.67 17.00 23.45
C PHE A 106 40.47 18.30 23.41
N ASN A 107 39.94 19.36 22.79
CA ASN A 107 40.61 20.67 22.73
C ASN A 107 40.81 21.31 24.11
N ILE A 108 39.88 21.11 25.06
CA ILE A 108 40.00 21.65 26.42
C ILE A 108 41.09 20.91 27.21
N LYS A 109 41.25 19.59 26.99
CA LYS A 109 42.29 18.78 27.66
C LYS A 109 43.71 19.01 27.13
N LEU A 110 43.86 19.69 25.99
CA LEU A 110 45.16 20.03 25.39
C LEU A 110 45.84 21.25 26.04
N LYS A 111 45.19 21.97 26.97
CA LYS A 111 45.89 22.93 27.83
C LYS A 111 46.70 22.17 28.87
N SER A 112 48.00 22.04 28.60
CA SER A 112 48.97 21.32 29.44
C SER A 112 48.91 21.79 30.90
N PRO A 113 48.96 20.87 31.89
CA PRO A 113 49.21 21.26 33.27
C PRO A 113 50.59 21.93 33.33
N GLY A 114 50.63 23.24 33.65
CA GLY A 114 51.89 23.99 33.76
C GLY A 114 51.94 25.32 32.98
N ALA A 115 50.92 25.68 32.21
CA ALA A 115 50.91 26.91 31.40
C ALA A 115 50.99 28.23 32.20
N ASP A 116 50.71 28.21 33.51
CA ASP A 116 50.70 29.40 34.37
C ASP A 116 51.98 29.58 35.23
N LYS A 117 53.00 28.72 35.07
CA LYS A 117 54.30 28.91 35.74
C LYS A 117 55.38 29.24 34.72
N PRO A 118 56.03 30.42 34.81
CA PRO A 118 57.16 30.72 33.93
C PRO A 118 58.25 29.69 34.11
N SER A 119 58.97 29.41 33.03
CA SER A 119 60.08 28.46 33.05
C SER A 119 61.18 29.02 33.93
N TRP A 120 61.78 28.19 34.79
CA TRP A 120 62.93 28.57 35.63
C TRP A 120 64.15 29.07 34.83
N LEU A 121 64.16 28.86 33.51
CA LEU A 121 65.15 29.36 32.56
C LEU A 121 64.94 30.83 32.14
N GLU A 122 63.80 31.44 32.46
CA GLU A 122 63.50 32.85 32.16
C GLU A 122 63.93 33.81 33.31
N GLU A 123 64.49 33.29 34.41
CA GLU A 123 64.95 34.07 35.59
C GLU A 123 66.48 34.38 35.59
N GLN A 124 67.10 34.61 34.43
CA GLN A 124 68.52 35.03 34.34
C GLN A 124 68.68 36.37 33.61
#